data_AF-A0A5K1DKC0-F1
#
_entry.id   AF-A0A5K1DKC0-F1
#
_cell.length_a   1.000
_cell.length_b   1.000
_cell.length_c   1.000
_cell.angle_alpha   90.00
_cell.angle_beta   90.00
_cell.angle_gamma   90.00
#
_symmetry.space_group_name_H-M   'P 1'
#
loop_
_entity.id
_entity.type
_entity.pdbx_description
1 polymer ?
#
loop_
_entity_poly.entity_id
_entity_poly.type
_entity_poly.pdbx_seq_one_letter_code
_entity_poly.pdbx_strand_id
1 'polypeptide(L)'
;CQEQQTQQQFGGAQTTALLGDARSIIIDSGTSLTFLAKDVYGQVANAVANVINRECFYPPEQDLLCYHVENNGDPYEGLPEMTFHFTNADWNLPLSNIFGMFRSGIACLAIKDGEMPIFGNIVQQNMHVKYDLGNRLLSFAPIECTQGYGPAMKKSN
;
A
#
# COMPACT_ATOMS: atom_id res chain seq x y z
N CYS A 1 -2.29 -12.72 -7.94
CA CYS A 1 -2.45 -13.16 -6.55
C CYS A 1 -3.75 -12.73 -5.88
N GLN A 2 -4.73 -12.14 -6.58
CA GLN A 2 -6.00 -11.80 -5.91
C GLN A 2 -6.99 -12.96 -5.80
N GLU A 3 -6.55 -14.18 -6.07
CA GLU A 3 -7.35 -15.37 -5.79
C GLU A 3 -6.47 -16.39 -5.11
N GLN A 4 -6.51 -16.39 -3.78
CA GLN A 4 -6.66 -17.60 -2.95
C GLN A 4 -6.66 -17.17 -1.49
N GLN A 5 -7.86 -16.88 -0.96
CA GLN A 5 -8.11 -16.94 0.47
C GLN A 5 -7.85 -18.39 0.92
N THR A 6 -6.64 -18.70 1.36
CA THR A 6 -6.33 -20.02 1.92
C THR A 6 -6.13 -19.89 3.42
N GLN A 7 -7.04 -20.50 4.17
CA GLN A 7 -6.98 -20.57 5.62
C GLN A 7 -5.81 -21.47 6.03
N GLN A 8 -4.72 -20.87 6.49
CA GLN A 8 -3.66 -21.58 7.20
C GLN A 8 -3.46 -20.90 8.57
N GLN A 9 -3.38 -21.69 9.63
CA GLN A 9 -3.45 -21.25 11.02
C GLN A 9 -2.04 -21.28 11.62
N PHE A 10 -1.57 -20.13 12.13
CA PHE A 10 -0.35 -20.06 12.94
C PHE A 10 -0.64 -19.23 14.18
N GLY A 11 -0.25 -19.75 15.34
CA GLY A 11 -0.44 -19.13 16.65
C GLY A 11 0.77 -18.31 17.08
N GLY A 12 0.52 -17.19 17.75
CA GLY A 12 1.53 -16.38 18.43
C GLY A 12 0.92 -15.08 18.96
N ALA A 13 1.19 -14.76 20.23
CA ALA A 13 0.52 -13.70 21.00
C ALA A 13 1.35 -12.40 21.11
N GLN A 14 0.61 -11.27 21.08
CA GLN A 14 0.73 -9.94 21.73
C GLN A 14 2.04 -9.13 21.70
N THR A 15 1.94 -7.84 21.31
CA THR A 15 2.20 -6.63 22.14
C THR A 15 1.85 -5.35 21.37
N THR A 16 1.15 -4.43 22.04
CA THR A 16 0.51 -3.23 21.50
C THR A 16 1.36 -1.97 21.58
N ALA A 17 1.39 -1.16 20.52
CA ALA A 17 1.72 0.26 20.57
C ALA A 17 0.68 1.07 19.77
N LEU A 18 0.02 2.01 20.47
CA LEU A 18 -1.08 2.82 19.96
C LEU A 18 -0.53 4.01 19.17
N LEU A 19 -0.88 4.12 17.89
CA LEU A 19 -1.00 5.42 17.24
C LEU A 19 -2.16 6.15 17.95
N GLY A 20 -1.90 7.35 18.45
CA GLY A 20 -2.86 8.15 19.22
C GLY A 20 -4.21 8.26 18.51
N ASP A 21 -5.27 7.99 19.27
CA ASP A 21 -6.66 7.80 18.87
C ASP A 21 -6.89 6.54 18.03
N ALA A 22 -7.65 5.58 18.58
CA ALA A 22 -8.09 4.37 17.89
C ALA A 22 -9.01 4.71 16.70
N ARG A 23 -8.42 5.12 15.58
CA ARG A 23 -9.10 5.38 14.32
C ARG A 23 -9.12 4.09 13.53
N SER A 24 -10.31 3.51 13.39
CA SER A 24 -10.52 2.33 12.54
C SER A 24 -10.34 2.70 11.07
N ILE A 25 -9.71 1.81 10.32
CA ILE A 25 -9.60 1.89 8.86
C ILE A 25 -10.28 0.67 8.24
N ILE A 26 -11.03 0.87 7.16
CA ILE A 26 -11.68 -0.22 6.43
C ILE A 26 -10.67 -0.80 5.45
N ILE A 27 -10.45 -2.11 5.47
CA ILE A 27 -9.64 -2.78 4.44
C ILE A 27 -10.56 -3.15 3.28
N ASP A 28 -10.38 -2.50 2.13
CA ASP A 28 -11.26 -2.64 0.99
C ASP A 28 -10.45 -2.75 -0.31
N SER A 29 -10.36 -3.98 -0.84
CA SER A 29 -9.70 -4.23 -2.13
C SER A 29 -10.53 -3.75 -3.33
N GLY A 30 -11.80 -3.35 -3.12
CA GLY A 30 -12.66 -2.75 -4.14
C GLY A 30 -12.37 -1.27 -4.39
N THR A 31 -11.65 -0.61 -3.47
CA THR A 31 -11.21 0.78 -3.61
C THR A 31 -9.75 0.83 -4.07
N SER A 32 -9.43 1.60 -5.11
CA SER A 32 -8.07 1.61 -5.67
C SER A 32 -7.04 2.26 -4.74
N LEU A 33 -7.32 3.48 -4.26
CA LEU A 33 -6.43 4.29 -3.43
C LEU A 33 -6.66 4.04 -1.93
N THR A 34 -5.67 4.39 -1.13
CA THR A 34 -5.84 4.49 0.32
C THR A 34 -6.30 5.88 0.70
N PHE A 35 -7.36 5.96 1.48
CA PHE A 35 -7.89 7.20 2.02
C PHE A 35 -7.60 7.28 3.52
N LEU A 36 -7.01 8.38 3.98
CA LEU A 36 -6.77 8.66 5.39
C LEU A 36 -7.63 9.84 5.83
N ALA A 37 -7.85 9.95 7.14
CA ALA A 37 -8.43 11.18 7.69
C ALA A 37 -7.54 12.37 7.33
N LYS A 38 -8.15 13.53 7.04
CA LYS A 38 -7.46 14.71 6.51
C LYS A 38 -6.24 15.16 7.31
N ASP A 39 -6.33 15.13 8.64
CA ASP A 39 -5.25 15.47 9.56
C ASP A 39 -4.09 14.46 9.52
N VAL A 40 -4.40 13.17 9.33
CA VAL A 40 -3.40 12.10 9.17
C VAL A 40 -2.73 12.21 7.80
N TYR A 41 -3.50 12.40 6.73
CA TYR A 41 -2.95 12.61 5.39
C TYR A 41 -2.03 13.83 5.35
N GLY A 42 -2.41 14.94 5.98
CA GLY A 42 -1.56 16.14 6.04
C GLY A 42 -0.19 15.87 6.66
N GLN A 43 -0.13 15.03 7.71
CA GLN A 43 1.14 14.62 8.33
C GLN A 43 1.96 13.73 7.38
N VAL A 44 1.32 12.77 6.71
CA VAL A 44 1.98 11.89 5.73
C VAL A 44 2.53 12.71 4.55
N ALA A 45 1.72 13.58 3.96
CA ALA A 45 2.11 14.43 2.84
C ALA A 45 3.30 15.32 3.20
N ASN A 46 3.29 15.94 4.39
CA ASN A 46 4.40 16.75 4.87
C ASN A 46 5.67 15.92 5.11
N ALA A 47 5.56 14.72 5.70
CA ALA A 47 6.71 13.84 5.92
C ALA A 47 7.33 13.39 4.59
N VAL A 48 6.49 13.00 3.61
CA VAL A 48 6.94 12.64 2.26
C VAL A 48 7.63 13.82 1.58
N ALA A 49 7.04 15.02 1.63
CA ALA A 49 7.62 16.22 1.04
C ALA A 49 9.00 16.55 1.63
N ASN A 50 9.16 16.41 2.95
CA ASN A 50 10.45 16.64 3.63
C ASN A 50 11.55 15.67 3.20
N VAL A 51 11.21 14.40 2.93
CA VAL A 51 12.19 13.40 2.49
C VAL A 51 12.58 13.60 1.03
N ILE A 52 11.58 13.77 0.15
CA ILE A 52 11.83 13.92 -1.28
C ILE A 52 12.56 15.24 -1.56
N ASN A 53 12.25 16.31 -0.82
CA ASN A 53 12.87 17.63 -0.94
C ASN A 53 12.90 18.16 -2.39
N ARG A 54 11.82 17.88 -3.15
CA ARG A 54 11.56 18.38 -4.50
C ARG A 54 10.18 19.03 -4.53
N GLU A 55 9.92 19.85 -5.55
CA GLU A 55 8.61 20.47 -5.75
C GLU A 55 7.52 19.41 -5.92
N CYS A 56 6.46 19.53 -5.13
CA CYS A 56 5.27 18.70 -5.25
C CYS A 56 4.18 19.44 -6.02
N PHE A 57 3.35 18.70 -6.77
CA PHE A 57 2.26 19.27 -7.54
C PHE A 57 1.07 18.30 -7.63
N TYR A 58 -0.07 18.81 -8.09
CA TYR A 58 -1.30 18.04 -8.29
C TYR A 58 -1.68 18.06 -9.77
N PRO A 59 -1.52 16.95 -10.51
CA PRO A 59 -1.96 16.86 -11.89
C PRO A 59 -3.48 17.03 -11.99
N PRO A 60 -3.98 17.85 -12.93
CA PRO A 60 -5.42 18.05 -13.12
C PRO A 60 -6.20 16.75 -13.39
N GLU A 61 -5.55 15.73 -13.95
CA GLU A 61 -6.19 14.47 -14.34
C GLU A 61 -6.42 13.50 -13.18
N GLN A 62 -5.70 13.66 -12.05
CA GLN A 62 -5.73 12.67 -10.95
C GLN A 62 -5.98 13.29 -9.57
N ASP A 63 -5.74 14.59 -9.38
CA ASP A 63 -5.88 15.25 -8.07
C ASP A 63 -5.14 14.47 -6.95
N LEU A 64 -3.91 14.03 -7.26
CA LEU A 64 -3.00 13.31 -6.36
C LEU A 64 -1.73 14.12 -6.14
N LEU A 65 -1.10 13.94 -4.97
CA LEU A 65 0.20 14.54 -4.68
C LEU A 65 1.29 13.81 -5.47
N CYS A 66 1.93 14.52 -6.41
CA CYS A 66 2.94 13.96 -7.30
C CYS A 66 4.25 14.73 -7.23
N TYR A 67 5.31 14.05 -7.66
CA TYR A 67 6.67 14.55 -7.68
C TYR A 67 7.32 14.22 -9.02
N HIS A 68 8.21 15.10 -9.46
CA HIS A 68 9.15 14.77 -10.53
C HIS A 68 10.20 13.80 -10.00
N VAL A 69 10.38 12.69 -10.71
CA VAL A 69 11.42 11.70 -10.42
C VAL A 69 12.41 11.64 -11.57
N GLU A 70 13.67 11.37 -11.24
CA GLU A 70 14.72 11.24 -12.25
C GLU A 70 14.51 9.97 -13.07
N ASN A 71 14.86 10.03 -14.36
CA ASN A 71 14.80 8.87 -15.24
C ASN A 71 16.20 8.27 -15.40
N ASN A 72 16.80 7.88 -14.28
CA ASN A 72 18.17 7.36 -14.19
C ASN A 72 18.22 5.82 -14.19
N GLY A 73 17.09 5.16 -14.46
CA GLY A 73 16.96 3.70 -14.52
C GLY A 73 16.24 3.10 -13.30
N ASP A 74 16.16 3.82 -12.18
CA ASP A 74 15.28 3.48 -11.06
C ASP A 74 14.25 4.59 -10.84
N PRO A 75 12.98 4.39 -11.23
CA PRO A 75 11.97 5.44 -11.12
C PRO A 75 11.57 5.73 -9.66
N TYR A 76 11.99 4.90 -8.69
CA TYR A 76 11.69 5.09 -7.27
C TYR A 76 12.85 5.71 -6.48
N GLU A 77 13.96 6.09 -7.14
CA GLU A 77 15.12 6.65 -6.46
C GLU A 77 14.78 7.96 -5.72
N GLY A 78 15.14 8.01 -4.43
CA GLY A 78 14.90 9.16 -3.55
C GLY A 78 13.46 9.25 -3.01
N LEU A 79 12.61 8.24 -3.25
CA LEU A 79 11.28 8.16 -2.64
C LEU A 79 11.34 7.48 -1.27
N PRO A 80 10.54 7.93 -0.28
CA PRO A 80 10.55 7.37 1.06
C PRO A 80 9.86 6.00 1.14
N GLU A 81 10.43 5.12 1.96
CA GLU A 81 9.74 3.93 2.43
C GLU A 81 8.61 4.30 3.40
N MET A 82 7.59 3.45 3.49
CA MET A 82 6.45 3.65 4.39
C MET A 82 5.99 2.33 5.00
N THR A 83 5.66 2.38 6.29
CA THR A 83 5.09 1.26 7.03
C THR A 83 3.78 1.70 7.67
N PHE A 84 2.74 0.88 7.50
CA PHE A 84 1.51 1.01 8.28
C PHE A 84 1.64 0.18 9.56
N HIS A 85 1.64 0.84 10.71
CA HIS A 85 1.67 0.20 12.02
C HIS A 85 0.25 -0.15 12.48
N PHE A 86 -0.07 -1.44 12.52
CA PHE A 86 -1.27 -1.97 13.16
C PHE A 86 -0.96 -2.43 14.58
N THR A 87 -1.98 -2.59 15.41
CA THR A 87 -1.88 -2.88 16.86
C THR A 87 -0.86 -3.96 17.23
N ASN A 88 -0.61 -4.96 16.39
CA ASN A 88 0.38 -6.02 16.66
C ASN A 88 1.17 -6.43 15.40
N ALA A 89 1.20 -5.61 14.36
CA ALA A 89 1.83 -5.99 13.09
C ALA A 89 2.18 -4.77 12.25
N ASP A 90 3.30 -4.85 11.54
CA ASP A 90 3.78 -3.81 10.64
C ASP A 90 3.59 -4.24 9.20
N TRP A 91 2.88 -3.42 8.43
CA TRP A 91 2.71 -3.59 7.00
C TRP A 91 3.70 -2.70 6.26
N ASN A 92 4.85 -3.27 5.92
CA ASN A 92 5.87 -2.59 5.11
C ASN A 92 5.40 -2.52 3.66
N LEU A 93 5.37 -1.32 3.09
CA LEU A 93 4.90 -1.10 1.73
C LEU A 93 6.09 -1.05 0.76
N PRO A 94 6.09 -1.88 -0.30
CA PRO A 94 6.97 -1.65 -1.44
C PRO A 94 6.75 -0.26 -2.03
N LEU A 95 7.80 0.38 -2.58
CA LEU A 95 7.68 1.72 -3.19
C LEU A 95 6.63 1.77 -4.29
N SER A 96 6.45 0.68 -5.06
CA SER A 96 5.38 0.52 -6.07
C SER A 96 3.96 0.52 -5.50
N ASN A 97 3.81 0.25 -4.21
CA ASN A 97 2.53 0.24 -3.49
C ASN A 97 2.27 1.59 -2.79
N ILE A 98 3.28 2.46 -2.72
CA ILE A 98 3.17 3.82 -2.17
C ILE A 98 3.02 4.82 -3.31
N PHE A 99 3.79 4.65 -4.39
CA PHE A 99 3.87 5.57 -5.51
C PHE A 99 3.49 4.89 -6.83
N GLY A 100 2.43 5.39 -7.46
CA GLY A 100 2.05 5.00 -8.81
C GLY A 100 2.82 5.79 -9.86
N MET A 101 3.37 5.09 -10.86
CA MET A 101 4.02 5.72 -12.02
C MET A 101 2.95 6.13 -13.04
N PHE A 102 2.63 7.43 -13.10
CA PHE A 102 1.57 7.93 -13.99
C PHE A 102 2.07 8.14 -15.42
N ARG A 103 3.24 8.77 -15.55
CA ARG A 103 3.94 9.03 -16.81
C ARG A 103 5.44 8.99 -16.54
N SER A 104 6.24 8.91 -17.60
CA SER A 104 7.70 8.96 -17.49
C SER A 104 8.13 10.20 -16.68
N GLY A 105 8.87 9.98 -15.59
CA GLY A 105 9.38 11.02 -14.71
C GLY A 105 8.37 11.62 -13.72
N ILE A 106 7.18 11.01 -13.53
CA ILE A 106 6.19 11.46 -12.54
C ILE A 106 5.72 10.29 -11.67
N ALA A 107 5.97 10.40 -10.37
CA ALA A 107 5.50 9.47 -9.34
C ALA A 107 4.45 10.16 -8.46
N CYS A 108 3.30 9.50 -8.27
CA CYS A 108 2.16 10.03 -7.52
C CYS A 108 1.83 9.16 -6.32
N LEU A 109 1.56 9.78 -5.17
CA LEU A 109 1.23 9.10 -3.94
C LEU A 109 -0.13 8.39 -4.07
N ALA A 110 -0.17 7.08 -3.83
CA ALA A 110 -1.39 6.25 -3.84
C ALA A 110 -2.24 6.37 -2.56
N ILE A 111 -1.99 7.43 -1.79
CA ILE A 111 -2.62 7.76 -0.52
C ILE A 111 -3.13 9.19 -0.61
N LYS A 112 -4.38 9.43 -0.19
CA LYS A 112 -5.02 10.74 -0.18
C LYS A 112 -5.87 10.93 1.09
N ASP A 113 -6.28 12.15 1.38
CA ASP A 113 -7.37 12.39 2.34
C ASP A 113 -8.73 11.91 1.81
N GLY A 114 -9.58 11.47 2.71
CA GLY A 114 -10.98 11.14 2.45
C GLY A 114 -11.82 11.24 3.72
N GLU A 115 -13.15 11.32 3.54
CA GLU A 115 -14.09 11.36 4.67
C GLU A 115 -14.06 10.07 5.48
N MET A 116 -13.89 8.93 4.80
CA MET A 116 -13.85 7.61 5.39
C MET A 116 -12.45 7.01 5.21
N PRO A 117 -11.76 6.63 6.30
CA PRO A 117 -10.47 5.95 6.20
C PRO A 117 -10.61 4.56 5.55
N ILE A 118 -9.90 4.35 4.44
CA ILE A 118 -9.91 3.11 3.66
C ILE A 118 -8.47 2.71 3.32
N PHE A 119 -8.11 1.46 3.59
CA PHE A 119 -6.87 0.82 3.15
C PHE A 119 -7.13 0.14 1.80
N GLY A 120 -6.69 0.78 0.72
CA GLY A 120 -7.08 0.42 -0.65
C GLY A 120 -6.29 -0.71 -1.28
N ASN A 121 -6.61 -1.01 -2.53
CA ASN A 121 -6.04 -2.11 -3.28
C ASN A 121 -4.54 -1.96 -3.56
N ILE A 122 -4.06 -0.76 -3.93
CA ILE A 122 -2.65 -0.58 -4.34
C ILE A 122 -1.70 -0.90 -3.18
N VAL A 123 -1.99 -0.43 -1.96
CA VAL A 123 -1.20 -0.74 -0.76
C VAL A 123 -1.28 -2.22 -0.37
N GLN A 124 -2.36 -2.91 -0.76
CA GLN A 124 -2.57 -4.34 -0.52
C GLN A 124 -1.83 -5.27 -1.50
N GLN A 125 -1.29 -4.76 -2.61
CA GLN A 125 -0.66 -5.62 -3.61
C GLN A 125 0.56 -6.37 -3.06
N ASN A 126 0.85 -7.54 -3.64
CA ASN A 126 1.99 -8.38 -3.22
C ASN A 126 1.94 -8.82 -1.74
N MET A 127 0.73 -8.90 -1.18
CA MET A 127 0.49 -9.37 0.18
C MET A 127 -0.60 -10.43 0.16
N HIS A 128 -0.38 -11.53 0.89
CA HIS A 128 -1.42 -12.49 1.19
C HIS A 128 -2.17 -11.98 2.42
N VAL A 129 -3.47 -11.72 2.27
CA VAL A 129 -4.34 -11.28 3.37
C VAL A 129 -5.32 -12.38 3.74
N LYS A 130 -5.34 -12.74 5.01
CA LYS A 130 -6.27 -13.72 5.58
C LYS A 130 -7.26 -13.03 6.50
N TYR A 131 -8.54 -13.29 6.26
CA TYR A 131 -9.66 -12.88 7.11
C TYR A 131 -10.13 -14.07 7.93
N ASP A 132 -9.85 -14.07 9.24
CA ASP A 132 -10.39 -15.04 10.18
C ASP A 132 -11.60 -14.43 10.88
N LEU A 133 -12.77 -14.60 10.27
CA LEU A 133 -14.03 -14.05 10.79
C LEU A 133 -14.44 -14.65 12.12
N GLY A 134 -14.04 -15.91 12.41
CA GLY A 134 -14.34 -16.59 13.67
C GLY A 134 -13.60 -15.97 14.84
N ASN A 135 -12.31 -15.68 14.65
CA ASN A 135 -11.46 -15.06 15.66
C ASN A 135 -11.41 -13.52 15.57
N ARG A 136 -12.11 -12.92 14.59
CA ARG A 136 -12.09 -11.47 14.29
C ARG A 136 -10.65 -10.96 14.10
N LEU A 137 -9.84 -11.75 13.41
CA LEU A 137 -8.43 -11.47 13.19
C LEU A 137 -8.17 -11.30 11.69
N LEU A 138 -7.33 -10.31 11.38
CA LEU A 138 -6.74 -10.15 10.07
C LEU A 138 -5.24 -10.43 10.17
N SER A 139 -4.73 -11.22 9.24
CA SER A 139 -3.30 -11.56 9.17
C SER A 139 -2.79 -11.32 7.76
N PHE A 140 -1.52 -10.92 7.65
CA PHE A 140 -0.92 -10.65 6.36
C PHE A 140 0.54 -11.09 6.31
N ALA A 141 1.01 -11.44 5.11
CA ALA A 141 2.40 -11.76 4.83
C ALA A 141 2.77 -11.35 3.39
N PRO A 142 4.02 -10.91 3.12
CA PRO A 142 4.49 -10.65 1.77
C PRO A 142 4.40 -11.87 0.85
N ILE A 143 4.10 -11.64 -0.43
CA ILE A 143 4.12 -12.65 -1.48
C ILE A 143 4.58 -12.04 -2.80
N GLU A 144 5.48 -12.72 -3.52
CA GLU A 144 5.85 -12.31 -4.87
C GLU A 144 4.81 -12.74 -5.89
N CYS A 145 4.14 -11.77 -6.50
CA CYS A 145 3.17 -12.01 -7.55
C CYS A 145 3.81 -11.90 -8.92
N THR A 146 4.47 -12.97 -9.38
CA THR A 146 4.89 -13.05 -10.78
C THR A 146 3.64 -13.08 -11.67
N GLN A 147 3.55 -12.21 -12.69
CA GLN A 147 2.62 -12.43 -13.80
C GLN A 147 2.92 -13.80 -14.38
N GLY A 148 1.93 -14.70 -14.39
CA GLY A 148 2.12 -16.08 -14.83
C GLY A 148 2.52 -16.18 -16.30
N TYR A 149 3.81 -16.13 -16.58
CA TYR A 149 4.43 -16.90 -17.66
C TYR A 149 5.18 -18.07 -17.05
N GLY A 150 4.42 -19.00 -16.44
CA GLY A 150 4.91 -20.37 -16.30
C GLY A 150 5.06 -20.98 -17.70
N PRO A 151 6.01 -21.91 -17.92
CA PRO A 151 6.16 -22.56 -19.22
C PRO A 151 4.83 -23.21 -19.59
N ALA A 152 4.37 -22.97 -20.83
CA ALA A 152 3.15 -23.57 -21.36
C ALA A 152 3.19 -25.09 -21.11
N MET A 153 2.21 -25.60 -20.36
CA MET A 153 1.99 -27.04 -20.28
C MET A 153 1.73 -27.53 -21.71
N LYS A 154 2.71 -28.22 -22.29
CA LYS A 154 2.50 -28.96 -23.54
C LYS A 154 1.39 -29.96 -23.25
N LYS A 155 0.24 -29.81 -23.91
CA LYS A 155 -0.72 -30.91 -24.02
C LYS A 155 -0.03 -32.01 -24.83
N SER A 156 0.19 -33.17 -24.22
CA SER A 156 0.48 -34.37 -24.99
C SER A 156 -0.79 -34.76 -25.74
N ASN A 157 -0.69 -34.90 -27.06
CA ASN A 157 -1.64 -35.68 -27.83
C ASN A 157 -1.46 -37.17 -27.51
#